data_AF-A0A837HCN9-F1
#
_entry.id   AF-A0A837HCN9-F1
#
_cell.length_a   1.000
_cell.length_b   1.000
_cell.length_c   1.000
_cell.angle_alpha   90.00
_cell.angle_beta   90.00
_cell.angle_gamma   90.00
#
_symmetry.space_group_name_H-M   'P 1'
#
loop_
_entity.id
_entity.type
_entity.pdbx_description
1 polymer ?
#
loop_
_entity_poly.entity_id
_entity_poly.type
_entity_poly.pdbx_seq_one_letter_code
_entity_poly.pdbx_strand_id
1 'polypeptide(L)'
;NQFGAKGRAETGQNYTQILNAYYNADVTSGYNIGITINVSGKNEFGQSFNDNWNIEDYVKHIYEMPTDFPIDALKAQAIAARSYALNYTNNGTKSICPSQSCQVVKREINNGTWQAAVDATRGMVLTSGGLPITAWYSSTHGGYAYTSGDIGWSNKPWTKRLVDANSGIGNFSDLFNNSYDKSSPTFYCDWGSRTQYNKTAWLKPEEVADIANVILLAKADGSTQKHLSQTDKPNPDGVDTWDENRVKNELSSRGITSFNSVSNVSIGADFGSGRTTTVTIDGRSFDGQDFKSYFNLRSPSNIQIVGPLFNIEKR
;
A
#
# COMPACT_ATOMS: atom_id res chain seq x y z
N ASN A 1 -8.97 3.10 1.34
CA ASN A 1 -8.96 3.23 -0.12
C ASN A 1 -9.68 4.51 -0.51
N GLN A 2 -8.97 5.59 -0.80
CA GLN A 2 -9.58 6.88 -1.14
C GLN A 2 -10.23 6.87 -2.52
N PHE A 3 -9.52 6.35 -3.53
CA PHE A 3 -10.10 6.16 -4.86
C PHE A 3 -11.24 5.13 -4.85
N GLY A 4 -11.15 4.11 -3.99
CA GLY A 4 -12.24 3.16 -3.80
C GLY A 4 -13.47 3.82 -3.17
N ALA A 5 -13.28 4.67 -2.15
CA ALA A 5 -14.37 5.45 -1.56
C ALA A 5 -15.01 6.39 -2.59
N LYS A 6 -14.21 7.02 -3.47
CA LYS A 6 -14.71 7.80 -4.61
C LYS A 6 -15.58 6.95 -5.53
N GLY A 7 -15.07 5.83 -6.03
CA GLY A 7 -15.84 4.96 -6.94
C GLY A 7 -17.11 4.43 -6.30
N ARG A 8 -17.08 4.07 -5.01
CA ARG A 8 -18.28 3.65 -4.26
C ARG A 8 -19.31 4.77 -4.17
N ALA A 9 -18.89 5.99 -3.83
CA ALA A 9 -19.77 7.14 -3.77
C ALA A 9 -20.36 7.50 -5.16
N GLU A 10 -19.58 7.38 -6.23
CA GLU A 10 -20.04 7.57 -7.61
C GLU A 10 -21.12 6.55 -8.00
N THR A 11 -21.14 5.36 -7.38
CA THR A 11 -22.22 4.38 -7.52
C THR A 11 -23.40 4.58 -6.57
N GLY A 12 -23.46 5.71 -5.86
CA GLY A 12 -24.58 6.09 -4.98
C GLY A 12 -24.48 5.56 -3.55
N GLN A 13 -23.33 5.02 -3.12
CA GLN A 13 -23.14 4.62 -1.73
C GLN A 13 -22.94 5.84 -0.83
N ASN A 14 -23.63 5.88 0.30
CA ASN A 14 -23.41 6.91 1.32
C ASN A 14 -22.16 6.61 2.18
N TYR A 15 -21.71 7.61 2.94
CA TYR A 15 -20.50 7.49 3.76
C TYR A 15 -20.53 6.31 4.76
N THR A 16 -21.69 5.95 5.32
CA THR A 16 -21.82 4.81 6.23
C THR A 16 -21.62 3.48 5.50
N GLN A 17 -22.20 3.32 4.31
CA GLN A 17 -21.98 2.14 3.47
C GLN A 17 -20.52 2.00 3.06
N ILE A 18 -19.86 3.12 2.72
CA ILE A 18 -18.43 3.16 2.38
C ILE A 18 -17.58 2.72 3.58
N LEU A 19 -17.84 3.28 4.77
CA LEU A 19 -17.10 2.91 5.99
C LEU A 19 -17.28 1.43 6.34
N ASN A 20 -18.52 0.91 6.28
CA ASN A 20 -18.83 -0.50 6.55
C ASN A 20 -18.23 -1.46 5.51
N ALA A 21 -17.95 -0.98 4.29
CA ALA A 21 -17.25 -1.78 3.30
C ALA A 21 -15.80 -2.04 3.76
N TYR A 22 -15.11 -1.02 4.27
CA TYR A 22 -13.68 -1.08 4.59
C TYR A 22 -13.34 -1.49 6.02
N TYR A 23 -14.22 -1.26 6.99
CA TYR A 23 -13.94 -1.47 8.40
C TYR A 23 -14.97 -2.40 9.05
N ASN A 24 -14.50 -3.28 9.92
CA ASN A 24 -15.34 -4.02 10.88
C ASN A 24 -15.45 -3.21 12.18
N ALA A 25 -16.06 -2.03 12.11
CA ALA A 25 -16.13 -1.08 13.22
C ALA A 25 -17.48 -0.33 13.22
N ASP A 26 -17.87 0.16 14.39
CA ASP A 26 -19.12 0.90 14.56
C ASP A 26 -18.90 2.37 14.22
N VAL A 27 -19.84 2.97 13.47
CA VAL A 27 -19.91 4.43 13.31
C VAL A 27 -20.57 5.01 14.56
N THR A 28 -19.77 5.49 15.51
CA THR A 28 -20.23 6.12 16.75
C THR A 28 -20.40 7.61 16.57
N SER A 29 -21.57 8.13 16.91
CA SER A 29 -21.87 9.58 16.93
C SER A 29 -21.73 10.14 18.34
N GLY A 30 -21.47 11.44 18.46
CA GLY A 30 -21.41 12.12 19.76
C GLY A 30 -20.15 11.82 20.57
N TYR A 31 -19.07 11.38 19.91
CA TYR A 31 -17.77 11.22 20.58
C TYR A 31 -17.24 12.58 21.07
N ASN A 32 -16.42 12.59 22.12
CA ASN A 32 -15.96 13.81 22.76
C ASN A 32 -15.18 14.72 21.78
N ILE A 33 -15.80 15.83 21.39
CA ILE A 33 -15.23 16.85 20.50
C ILE A 33 -14.37 17.88 21.24
N GLY A 34 -14.33 17.87 22.58
CA GLY A 34 -13.52 18.78 23.40
C GLY A 34 -12.06 18.37 23.51
N ILE A 35 -11.66 17.28 22.85
CA ILE A 35 -10.28 16.77 22.89
C ILE A 35 -9.37 17.69 22.09
N THR A 36 -8.26 18.07 22.70
CA THR A 36 -7.17 18.81 22.07
C THR A 36 -5.99 17.85 21.86
N ILE A 37 -5.42 17.88 20.66
CA ILE A 37 -4.24 17.09 20.31
C ILE A 37 -3.05 17.99 20.02
N ASN A 38 -1.84 17.50 20.30
CA ASN A 38 -0.60 18.18 19.95
C ASN A 38 -0.12 17.74 18.56
N VAL A 39 0.05 18.68 17.64
CA VAL A 39 0.64 18.44 16.31
C VAL A 39 2.09 18.91 16.34
N SER A 40 3.02 17.99 16.09
CA SER A 40 4.45 18.26 16.24
C SER A 40 5.26 17.64 15.11
N GLY A 41 6.18 18.41 14.54
CA GLY A 41 7.08 17.97 13.47
C GLY A 41 7.02 18.87 12.24
N LYS A 42 7.44 18.33 11.09
CA LYS A 42 7.49 19.05 9.82
C LYS A 42 6.75 18.25 8.75
N ASN A 43 5.92 18.91 7.96
CA ASN A 43 5.23 18.29 6.82
C ASN A 43 6.06 18.37 5.53
N GLU A 44 5.54 17.77 4.47
CA GLU A 44 6.14 17.71 3.13
C GLU A 44 6.23 19.09 2.45
N PHE A 45 5.47 20.07 2.95
CA PHE A 45 5.41 21.44 2.43
C PHE A 45 6.38 22.40 3.12
N GLY A 46 7.23 21.88 4.00
CA GLY A 46 8.22 22.68 4.70
C GLY A 46 7.69 23.41 5.94
N GLN A 47 6.41 23.21 6.30
CA GLN A 47 5.80 23.84 7.46
C GLN A 47 6.15 23.08 8.73
N SER A 48 6.61 23.80 9.76
CA SER A 48 6.88 23.25 11.09
C SER A 48 5.68 23.46 12.01
N PHE A 49 5.43 22.50 12.89
CA PHE A 49 4.31 22.46 13.83
C PHE A 49 4.83 22.18 15.24
N ASN A 50 4.23 22.86 16.21
CA ASN A 50 4.31 22.54 17.64
C ASN A 50 3.09 23.16 18.33
N ASP A 51 1.91 22.81 17.83
CA ASP A 51 0.67 23.51 18.10
C ASP A 51 -0.37 22.54 18.69
N ASN A 52 -1.22 23.05 19.60
CA ASN A 52 -2.31 22.29 20.18
C ASN A 52 -3.62 22.67 19.50
N TRP A 53 -4.27 21.71 18.84
CA TRP A 53 -5.49 21.94 18.08
C TRP A 53 -6.65 21.11 18.65
N ASN A 54 -7.84 21.72 18.71
CA ASN A 54 -9.04 20.95 18.95
C ASN A 54 -9.19 19.89 17.84
N ILE A 55 -9.69 18.70 18.18
CA ILE A 55 -9.79 17.59 17.21
C ILE A 55 -10.61 17.96 15.97
N GLU A 56 -11.69 18.74 16.12
CA GLU A 56 -12.51 19.14 14.97
C GLU A 56 -11.80 20.18 14.09
N ASP A 57 -11.03 21.09 14.69
CA ASP A 57 -10.20 22.03 13.95
C ASP A 57 -9.07 21.30 13.23
N TYR A 58 -8.44 20.32 13.88
CA TYR A 58 -7.40 19.49 13.28
C TYR A 58 -7.88 18.80 12.01
N VAL A 59 -9.07 18.18 12.05
CA VAL A 59 -9.60 17.46 10.88
C VAL A 59 -9.86 18.42 9.70
N LYS A 60 -10.17 19.70 9.93
CA LYS A 60 -10.32 20.71 8.85
C LYS A 60 -9.01 21.04 8.12
N HIS A 61 -7.86 20.72 8.71
CA HIS A 61 -6.53 20.98 8.16
C HIS A 61 -5.90 19.76 7.47
N ILE A 62 -6.64 18.67 7.30
CA ILE A 62 -6.17 17.46 6.62
C ILE A 62 -6.19 17.65 5.10
N TYR A 63 -5.09 17.34 4.42
CA TYR A 63 -4.89 17.45 2.96
C TYR A 63 -4.60 16.09 2.31
N GLU A 64 -5.31 15.05 2.75
CA GLU A 64 -5.08 13.67 2.32
C GLU A 64 -5.85 13.27 1.07
N MET A 65 -6.99 13.90 0.80
CA MET A 65 -7.91 13.49 -0.28
C MET A 65 -8.30 14.69 -1.14
N PRO A 66 -8.36 14.53 -2.48
CA PRO A 66 -8.83 15.59 -3.37
C PRO A 66 -10.24 16.05 -3.00
N THR A 67 -10.46 17.36 -2.98
CA THR A 67 -11.70 17.97 -2.48
C THR A 67 -12.82 18.05 -3.50
N ASP A 68 -12.54 17.64 -4.75
CA ASP A 68 -13.50 17.43 -5.83
C ASP A 68 -14.10 16.01 -5.84
N PHE A 69 -13.65 15.13 -4.94
CA PHE A 69 -14.26 13.81 -4.76
C PHE A 69 -15.70 13.94 -4.22
N PRO A 70 -16.57 12.95 -4.47
CA PRO A 70 -17.95 12.97 -3.99
C PRO A 70 -18.05 13.19 -2.48
N ILE A 71 -19.06 13.94 -2.05
CA ILE A 71 -19.21 14.36 -0.65
C ILE A 71 -19.25 13.18 0.34
N ASP A 72 -19.85 12.05 -0.04
CA ASP A 72 -19.89 10.86 0.81
C ASP A 72 -18.51 10.19 0.97
N ALA A 73 -17.64 10.28 -0.03
CA ALA A 73 -16.24 9.87 0.12
C ALA A 73 -15.51 10.81 1.10
N LEU A 74 -15.70 12.13 0.97
CA LEU A 74 -15.13 13.14 1.87
C LEU A 74 -15.56 12.93 3.33
N LYS A 75 -16.85 12.65 3.56
CA LYS A 75 -17.41 12.34 4.89
C LYS A 75 -16.79 11.07 5.46
N ALA A 76 -16.68 10.00 4.68
CA ALA A 76 -16.04 8.76 5.11
C ALA A 76 -14.57 9.00 5.51
N GLN A 77 -13.82 9.76 4.71
CA GLN A 77 -12.44 10.12 5.02
C GLN A 77 -12.34 10.99 6.28
N ALA A 78 -13.23 11.96 6.50
CA ALA A 78 -13.23 12.80 7.70
C ALA A 78 -13.44 11.97 8.97
N ILE A 79 -14.37 11.02 8.95
CA ILE A 79 -14.63 10.09 10.06
C ILE A 79 -13.42 9.19 10.32
N ALA A 80 -12.86 8.58 9.28
CA ALA A 80 -11.67 7.72 9.41
C ALA A 80 -10.47 8.51 9.95
N ALA A 81 -10.23 9.71 9.41
CA ALA A 81 -9.14 10.57 9.83
C ALA A 81 -9.27 11.02 11.30
N ARG A 82 -10.47 11.42 11.73
CA ARG A 82 -10.74 11.76 13.14
C ARG A 82 -10.46 10.58 14.07
N SER A 83 -10.91 9.40 13.67
CA SER A 83 -10.71 8.15 14.44
C SER A 83 -9.24 7.80 14.58
N TYR A 84 -8.49 7.89 13.48
CA TYR A 84 -7.04 7.69 13.48
C TYR A 84 -6.34 8.66 14.42
N ALA A 85 -6.61 9.97 14.32
CA ALA A 85 -5.97 10.97 15.18
C ALA A 85 -6.27 10.75 16.66
N LEU A 86 -7.52 10.47 17.01
CA LEU A 86 -7.93 10.19 18.40
C LEU A 86 -7.27 8.92 18.95
N ASN A 87 -7.24 7.84 18.17
CA ASN A 87 -6.57 6.61 18.59
C ASN A 87 -5.04 6.81 18.68
N TYR A 88 -4.44 7.40 17.65
CA TYR A 88 -3.00 7.60 17.55
C TYR A 88 -2.50 8.46 18.70
N THR A 89 -3.18 9.55 19.04
CA THR A 89 -2.79 10.43 20.15
C THR A 89 -3.21 9.91 21.52
N ASN A 90 -3.91 8.76 21.58
CA ASN A 90 -4.58 8.26 22.76
C ASN A 90 -5.40 9.39 23.43
N ASN A 91 -6.35 9.92 22.68
CA ASN A 91 -7.20 11.06 23.03
C ASN A 91 -6.40 12.29 23.51
N GLY A 92 -5.31 12.64 22.81
CA GLY A 92 -4.51 13.84 23.08
C GLY A 92 -3.39 13.71 24.11
N THR A 93 -3.13 12.50 24.63
CA THR A 93 -2.04 12.26 25.61
C THR A 93 -0.65 12.21 24.98
N LYS A 94 -0.53 12.06 23.66
CA LYS A 94 0.73 12.21 22.93
C LYS A 94 0.55 12.95 21.60
N SER A 95 1.67 13.40 21.03
CA SER A 95 1.67 14.17 19.79
C SER A 95 1.45 13.31 18.54
N ILE A 96 0.96 13.95 17.48
CA ILE A 96 0.84 13.40 16.12
C ILE A 96 1.70 14.22 15.15
N CYS A 97 2.31 13.54 14.19
CA CYS A 97 3.09 14.19 13.14
C CYS A 97 2.20 14.75 12.03
N PRO A 98 2.57 15.86 11.36
CA PRO A 98 1.78 16.48 10.30
C PRO A 98 2.10 15.95 8.89
N SER A 99 2.82 14.84 8.80
CA SER A 99 3.36 14.25 7.56
C SER A 99 2.66 12.95 7.18
N GLN A 100 3.00 12.40 6.02
CA GLN A 100 2.59 11.08 5.51
C GLN A 100 2.94 9.91 6.45
N SER A 101 3.84 10.12 7.43
CA SER A 101 4.09 9.14 8.49
C SER A 101 2.90 9.01 9.46
N CYS A 102 2.02 10.01 9.52
CA CYS A 102 0.79 10.00 10.30
C CYS A 102 -0.38 10.41 9.42
N GLN A 103 -0.65 11.71 9.30
CA GLN A 103 -1.63 12.28 8.39
C GLN A 103 -1.12 13.61 7.86
N VAL A 104 -1.28 13.85 6.56
CA VAL A 104 -0.85 15.10 5.92
C VAL A 104 -1.73 16.25 6.37
N VAL A 105 -1.12 17.19 7.10
CA VAL A 105 -1.76 18.38 7.65
C VAL A 105 -1.03 19.63 7.20
N LYS A 106 -1.78 20.70 6.91
CA LYS A 106 -1.23 22.02 6.61
C LYS A 106 -1.67 23.05 7.64
N ARG A 107 -0.98 24.20 7.72
CA ARG A 107 -1.42 25.34 8.54
C ARG A 107 -2.64 26.04 7.96
N GLU A 108 -2.80 26.00 6.64
CA GLU A 108 -3.98 26.50 5.96
C GLU A 108 -5.16 25.56 6.18
N ILE A 109 -6.35 26.12 6.39
CA ILE A 109 -7.57 25.33 6.41
C ILE A 109 -7.86 24.81 5.00
N ASN A 110 -8.27 23.54 4.88
CA ASN A 110 -8.59 22.96 3.58
C ASN A 110 -9.86 23.58 2.98
N ASN A 111 -10.13 23.33 1.70
CA ASN A 111 -11.22 23.93 0.93
C ASN A 111 -12.60 23.77 1.59
N GLY A 112 -13.53 24.69 1.28
CA GLY A 112 -14.89 24.69 1.82
C GLY A 112 -15.66 23.37 1.66
N THR A 113 -15.46 22.62 0.57
CA THR A 113 -16.10 21.30 0.40
C THR A 113 -15.61 20.29 1.44
N TRP A 114 -14.31 20.29 1.75
CA TRP A 114 -13.77 19.47 2.84
C TRP A 114 -14.33 19.90 4.18
N GLN A 115 -14.33 21.21 4.46
CA GLN A 115 -14.89 21.75 5.72
C GLN A 115 -16.36 21.33 5.91
N ALA A 116 -17.18 21.40 4.85
CA ALA A 116 -18.57 20.95 4.89
C ALA A 116 -18.70 19.45 5.22
N ALA A 117 -17.80 18.60 4.72
CA ALA A 117 -17.77 17.18 5.05
C ALA A 117 -17.37 16.94 6.52
N VAL A 118 -16.38 17.69 7.03
CA VAL A 118 -15.95 17.63 8.43
C VAL A 118 -17.09 18.07 9.35
N ASP A 119 -17.73 19.20 9.06
CA ASP A 119 -18.82 19.76 9.86
C ASP A 119 -20.05 18.84 9.84
N ALA A 120 -20.39 18.25 8.69
CA ALA A 120 -21.50 17.29 8.57
C ALA A 120 -21.25 15.96 9.30
N THR A 121 -20.00 15.66 9.69
CA THR A 121 -19.61 14.45 10.42
C THR A 121 -18.99 14.76 11.78
N ARG A 122 -19.27 15.94 12.32
CA ARG A 122 -18.73 16.41 13.59
C ARG A 122 -19.00 15.39 14.72
N GLY A 123 -17.96 15.02 15.46
CA GLY A 123 -18.07 14.06 16.56
C GLY A 123 -18.40 12.62 16.13
N MET A 124 -18.36 12.30 14.83
CA MET A 124 -18.50 10.92 14.34
C MET A 124 -17.13 10.26 14.19
N VAL A 125 -17.00 9.05 14.74
CA VAL A 125 -15.78 8.25 14.73
C VAL A 125 -16.10 6.77 14.49
N LEU A 126 -15.10 6.00 14.05
CA LEU A 126 -15.13 4.55 14.01
C LEU A 126 -14.62 4.00 15.35
N THR A 127 -15.39 3.13 15.99
CA THR A 127 -14.99 2.49 17.25
C THR A 127 -15.04 0.98 17.19
N SER A 128 -14.26 0.35 18.07
CA SER A 128 -14.31 -1.08 18.36
C SER A 128 -14.28 -1.24 19.87
N GLY A 129 -15.36 -1.77 20.45
CA GLY A 129 -15.51 -1.82 21.92
C GLY A 129 -15.59 -0.43 22.56
N GLY A 130 -16.20 0.54 21.86
CA GLY A 130 -16.38 1.91 22.34
C GLY A 130 -15.13 2.82 22.27
N LEU A 131 -13.99 2.27 21.87
CA LEU A 131 -12.74 3.03 21.70
C LEU A 131 -12.49 3.34 20.21
N PRO A 132 -12.00 4.54 19.84
CA PRO A 132 -11.61 4.84 18.47
C PRO A 132 -10.61 3.84 17.94
N ILE A 133 -10.80 3.37 16.70
CA ILE A 133 -9.86 2.47 16.05
C ILE A 133 -8.70 3.22 15.38
N THR A 134 -7.60 2.54 15.14
CA THR A 134 -6.60 3.00 14.17
C THR A 134 -7.14 2.79 12.75
N ALA A 135 -7.94 3.75 12.27
CA ALA A 135 -8.60 3.68 10.97
C ALA A 135 -7.60 3.93 9.82
N TRP A 136 -6.79 2.92 9.51
CA TRP A 136 -5.83 3.00 8.41
C TRP A 136 -6.53 3.21 7.07
N TYR A 137 -5.96 4.06 6.24
CA TYR A 137 -6.39 4.29 4.87
C TYR A 137 -5.15 4.48 3.98
N SER A 138 -5.36 4.37 2.68
CA SER A 138 -4.37 4.71 1.66
C SER A 138 -5.09 5.20 0.41
N SER A 139 -4.33 5.79 -0.52
CA SER A 139 -4.87 6.34 -1.76
C SER A 139 -5.59 5.29 -2.60
N THR A 140 -4.93 4.15 -2.84
CA THR A 140 -5.36 3.11 -3.77
C THR A 140 -5.02 1.74 -3.20
N HIS A 141 -5.92 0.76 -3.30
CA HIS A 141 -5.70 -0.59 -2.80
C HIS A 141 -5.47 -1.62 -3.92
N GLY A 142 -5.76 -1.27 -5.17
CA GLY A 142 -5.62 -2.17 -6.32
C GLY A 142 -6.75 -3.20 -6.37
N GLY A 143 -7.96 -2.82 -5.93
CA GLY A 143 -9.14 -3.68 -5.96
C GLY A 143 -9.28 -4.65 -4.78
N TYR A 144 -8.33 -4.69 -3.83
CA TYR A 144 -8.37 -5.62 -2.69
C TYR A 144 -7.93 -4.97 -1.38
N ALA A 145 -8.68 -5.16 -0.30
CA ALA A 145 -8.22 -4.83 1.05
C ALA A 145 -7.82 -6.09 1.82
N TYR A 146 -6.83 -5.95 2.69
CA TYR A 146 -6.26 -7.02 3.51
C TYR A 146 -6.47 -6.73 4.99
N THR A 147 -6.56 -7.79 5.78
CA THR A 147 -6.49 -7.65 7.24
C THR A 147 -5.05 -7.29 7.66
N SER A 148 -4.86 -6.77 8.87
CA SER A 148 -3.50 -6.50 9.35
C SER A 148 -2.65 -7.77 9.48
N GLY A 149 -3.27 -8.91 9.77
CA GLY A 149 -2.57 -10.21 9.78
C GLY A 149 -2.06 -10.64 8.42
N ASP A 150 -2.83 -10.37 7.37
CA ASP A 150 -2.48 -10.75 5.99
C ASP A 150 -1.22 -10.06 5.46
N ILE A 151 -0.82 -8.96 6.11
CA ILE A 151 0.37 -8.17 5.79
C ILE A 151 1.47 -8.30 6.86
N GLY A 152 1.35 -9.28 7.77
CA GLY A 152 2.37 -9.59 8.78
C GLY A 152 2.35 -8.71 10.03
N TRP A 153 1.31 -7.89 10.23
CA TRP A 153 1.13 -7.10 11.46
C TRP A 153 0.27 -7.85 12.47
N SER A 154 0.20 -7.33 13.70
CA SER A 154 -0.73 -7.85 14.70
C SER A 154 -2.17 -7.75 14.22
N ASN A 155 -2.93 -8.85 14.36
CA ASN A 155 -4.35 -8.91 14.01
C ASN A 155 -5.16 -7.82 14.73
N LYS A 156 -5.90 -7.03 13.95
CA LYS A 156 -6.82 -6.00 14.44
C LYS A 156 -8.25 -6.36 14.01
N PRO A 157 -9.21 -6.45 14.94
CA PRO A 157 -10.56 -6.95 14.65
C PRO A 157 -11.33 -6.03 13.68
N TRP A 158 -10.97 -4.74 13.63
CA TRP A 158 -11.58 -3.77 12.73
C TRP A 158 -11.05 -3.79 11.29
N THR A 159 -10.01 -4.57 11.00
CA THR A 159 -9.51 -4.76 9.64
C THR A 159 -10.25 -5.89 8.94
N LYS A 160 -10.36 -5.80 7.61
CA LYS A 160 -11.24 -6.66 6.82
C LYS A 160 -10.61 -7.04 5.49
N ARG A 161 -10.81 -8.28 5.07
CA ARG A 161 -10.55 -8.70 3.69
C ARG A 161 -11.71 -8.28 2.80
N LEU A 162 -11.41 -7.62 1.68
CA LEU A 162 -12.42 -7.08 0.77
C LEU A 162 -11.97 -7.26 -0.68
N VAL A 163 -12.85 -7.75 -1.54
CA VAL A 163 -12.76 -7.53 -2.99
C VAL A 163 -13.55 -6.25 -3.29
N ASP A 164 -12.86 -5.20 -3.69
CA ASP A 164 -13.37 -3.83 -3.77
C ASP A 164 -13.83 -3.50 -5.19
N ALA A 165 -14.89 -4.17 -5.65
CA ALA A 165 -15.41 -4.06 -7.01
C ALA A 165 -16.95 -4.05 -7.07
N ASN A 166 -17.48 -3.56 -8.18
CA ASN A 166 -18.92 -3.53 -8.46
C ASN A 166 -19.46 -4.86 -9.04
N SER A 167 -18.56 -5.76 -9.44
CA SER A 167 -18.87 -7.08 -10.00
C SER A 167 -17.67 -8.02 -9.79
N GLY A 168 -17.82 -9.30 -10.15
CA GLY A 168 -16.80 -10.31 -9.91
C GLY A 168 -15.47 -10.02 -10.62
N ILE A 169 -14.37 -10.55 -10.04
CA ILE A 169 -13.03 -10.48 -10.62
C ILE A 169 -12.52 -11.90 -10.86
N GLY A 170 -12.46 -12.31 -12.12
CA GLY A 170 -11.90 -13.62 -12.51
C GLY A 170 -10.57 -13.52 -13.25
N ASN A 171 -10.19 -12.33 -13.71
CA ASN A 171 -8.96 -12.06 -14.44
C ASN A 171 -8.55 -10.57 -14.31
N PHE A 172 -7.41 -10.20 -14.88
CA PHE A 172 -6.94 -8.79 -14.84
C PHE A 172 -7.85 -7.82 -15.59
N SER A 173 -8.51 -8.24 -16.68
CA SER A 173 -9.45 -7.37 -17.39
C SER A 173 -10.64 -7.03 -16.49
N ASP A 174 -11.20 -8.02 -15.78
CA ASP A 174 -12.25 -7.78 -14.80
C ASP A 174 -11.77 -6.84 -13.68
N LEU A 175 -10.55 -7.03 -13.17
CA LEU A 175 -9.95 -6.17 -12.16
C LEU A 175 -9.92 -4.70 -12.62
N PHE A 176 -9.38 -4.43 -13.82
CA PHE A 176 -9.29 -3.09 -14.39
C PHE A 176 -10.65 -2.46 -14.66
N ASN A 177 -11.66 -3.27 -14.99
CA ASN A 177 -12.98 -2.79 -15.36
C ASN A 177 -13.93 -2.63 -14.17
N ASN A 178 -13.79 -3.44 -13.13
CA ASN A 178 -14.82 -3.62 -12.10
C ASN A 178 -14.45 -3.00 -10.75
N SER A 179 -13.16 -2.79 -10.47
CA SER A 179 -12.71 -2.21 -9.20
C SER A 179 -13.21 -0.77 -8.98
N TYR A 180 -13.56 -0.45 -7.75
CA TYR A 180 -14.01 0.89 -7.39
C TYR A 180 -12.89 1.93 -7.48
N ASP A 181 -11.63 1.53 -7.26
CA ASP A 181 -10.47 2.41 -7.35
C ASP A 181 -9.78 2.40 -8.73
N LYS A 182 -10.40 1.83 -9.76
CA LYS A 182 -9.85 1.75 -11.13
C LYS A 182 -9.52 3.12 -11.75
N SER A 183 -10.16 4.19 -11.30
CA SER A 183 -9.87 5.55 -11.78
C SER A 183 -8.60 6.15 -11.16
N SER A 184 -7.93 5.42 -10.25
CA SER A 184 -6.69 5.89 -9.65
C SER A 184 -5.55 5.87 -10.68
N PRO A 185 -4.79 6.97 -10.81
CA PRO A 185 -3.56 7.00 -11.62
C PRO A 185 -2.52 5.96 -11.19
N THR A 186 -2.64 5.43 -9.97
CA THR A 186 -1.74 4.41 -9.40
C THR A 186 -2.46 3.07 -9.16
N PHE A 187 -3.64 2.86 -9.75
CA PHE A 187 -4.38 1.59 -9.62
C PHE A 187 -3.53 0.38 -10.01
N TYR A 188 -2.85 0.52 -11.14
CA TYR A 188 -1.95 -0.50 -11.66
C TYR A 188 -0.87 0.18 -12.47
N CYS A 189 0.29 0.37 -11.85
CA CYS A 189 1.43 1.04 -12.46
C CYS A 189 2.73 0.33 -12.10
N ASP A 190 3.75 0.53 -12.92
CA ASP A 190 5.12 0.13 -12.64
C ASP A 190 5.72 1.08 -11.58
N TRP A 191 5.96 0.56 -10.38
CA TRP A 191 6.52 1.36 -9.28
C TRP A 191 8.04 1.43 -9.36
N GLY A 192 8.55 2.65 -9.51
CA GLY A 192 9.98 2.93 -9.55
C GLY A 192 10.39 3.56 -10.87
N SER A 193 11.63 4.03 -10.96
CA SER A 193 12.15 4.60 -12.20
C SER A 193 13.66 4.47 -12.25
N ARG A 194 14.20 4.15 -13.43
CA ARG A 194 15.65 3.99 -13.64
C ARG A 194 16.15 5.07 -14.58
N THR A 195 17.03 5.94 -14.10
CA THR A 195 17.57 7.06 -14.89
C THR A 195 18.29 6.58 -16.15
N GLN A 196 19.02 5.47 -16.04
CA GLN A 196 19.72 4.82 -17.14
C GLN A 196 18.82 4.15 -18.19
N TYR A 197 17.51 4.01 -17.93
CA TYR A 197 16.52 3.43 -18.85
C TYR A 197 15.34 4.37 -19.11
N ASN A 198 15.65 5.64 -19.40
CA ASN A 198 14.65 6.67 -19.74
C ASN A 198 13.53 6.80 -18.68
N LYS A 199 13.90 6.66 -17.40
CA LYS A 199 12.99 6.71 -16.24
C LYS A 199 11.88 5.65 -16.27
N THR A 200 12.15 4.48 -16.84
CA THR A 200 11.21 3.35 -16.83
C THR A 200 11.52 2.36 -15.71
N ALA A 201 10.54 1.52 -15.34
CA ALA A 201 10.73 0.38 -14.47
C ALA A 201 10.90 -0.97 -15.21
N TRP A 202 11.12 -0.92 -16.54
CA TRP A 202 11.37 -2.12 -17.34
C TRP A 202 12.70 -2.80 -16.96
N LEU A 203 12.67 -4.13 -16.93
CA LEU A 203 13.84 -4.99 -16.73
C LEU A 203 14.27 -5.61 -18.06
N LYS A 204 15.58 -5.81 -18.21
CA LYS A 204 16.14 -6.63 -19.29
C LYS A 204 15.87 -8.11 -19.02
N PRO A 205 15.77 -8.95 -20.07
CA PRO A 205 15.70 -10.40 -19.93
C PRO A 205 16.76 -11.01 -18.99
N GLU A 206 17.98 -10.49 -19.01
CA GLU A 206 19.08 -10.97 -18.16
C GLU A 206 18.89 -10.58 -16.69
N GLU A 207 18.23 -9.46 -16.42
CA GLU A 207 17.91 -9.02 -15.05
C GLU A 207 16.81 -9.88 -14.45
N VAL A 208 15.81 -10.27 -15.25
CA VAL A 208 14.79 -11.24 -14.83
C VAL A 208 15.42 -12.62 -14.59
N ALA A 209 16.38 -13.03 -15.44
CA ALA A 209 17.14 -14.27 -15.27
C ALA A 209 17.91 -14.29 -13.94
N ASP A 210 18.53 -13.17 -13.58
CA ASP A 210 19.29 -13.06 -12.33
C ASP A 210 18.39 -13.15 -11.10
N ILE A 211 17.23 -12.48 -11.09
CA ILE A 211 16.24 -12.62 -10.00
C ILE A 211 15.79 -14.08 -9.85
N ALA A 212 15.51 -14.77 -10.96
CA ALA A 212 15.14 -16.18 -10.94
C ALA A 212 16.27 -17.07 -10.39
N ASN A 213 17.52 -16.79 -10.78
CA ASN A 213 18.70 -17.50 -10.29
C ASN A 213 18.93 -17.28 -8.78
N VAL A 214 18.72 -16.07 -8.29
CA VAL A 214 18.79 -15.73 -6.87
C VAL A 214 17.78 -16.55 -6.06
N ILE A 215 16.55 -16.69 -6.56
CA ILE A 215 15.52 -17.52 -5.91
C ILE A 215 15.95 -19.00 -5.88
N LEU A 216 16.45 -19.52 -7.01
CA LEU A 216 16.94 -20.91 -7.08
C LEU A 216 18.06 -21.16 -6.08
N LEU A 217 19.01 -20.25 -5.98
CA LEU A 217 20.18 -20.38 -5.12
C LEU A 217 19.77 -20.31 -3.64
N ALA A 218 18.96 -19.33 -3.27
CA ALA A 218 18.50 -19.16 -1.89
C ALA A 218 17.63 -20.32 -1.39
N LYS A 219 16.89 -20.99 -2.29
CA LYS A 219 16.14 -22.21 -1.97
C LYS A 219 17.03 -23.44 -1.83
N ALA A 220 18.09 -23.53 -2.63
CA ALA A 220 19.05 -24.63 -2.55
C ALA A 220 19.97 -24.51 -1.33
N ASP A 221 20.31 -23.28 -0.94
CA ASP A 221 21.20 -22.99 0.18
C ASP A 221 20.84 -21.64 0.82
N GLY A 222 20.09 -21.69 1.93
CA GLY A 222 19.68 -20.50 2.66
C GLY A 222 20.84 -19.69 3.24
N SER A 223 22.04 -20.28 3.39
CA SER A 223 23.20 -19.58 3.94
C SER A 223 23.74 -18.48 3.01
N THR A 224 23.38 -18.53 1.72
CA THR A 224 23.83 -17.55 0.73
C THR A 224 23.04 -16.25 0.75
N GLN A 225 21.88 -16.19 1.41
CA GLN A 225 20.90 -15.10 1.30
C GLN A 225 21.49 -13.70 1.55
N LYS A 226 22.39 -13.58 2.54
CA LYS A 226 23.07 -12.31 2.88
C LYS A 226 23.90 -11.73 1.73
N HIS A 227 24.25 -12.53 0.72
CA HIS A 227 25.02 -12.10 -0.44
C HIS A 227 24.15 -11.72 -1.65
N LEU A 228 22.83 -11.88 -1.58
CA LEU A 228 21.92 -11.81 -2.74
C LEU A 228 21.14 -10.49 -2.84
N SER A 229 21.53 -9.46 -2.09
CA SER A 229 20.95 -8.12 -2.25
C SER A 229 21.25 -7.54 -3.64
N GLN A 230 20.56 -6.45 -4.00
CA GLN A 230 20.83 -5.66 -5.21
C GLN A 230 22.33 -5.31 -5.36
N THR A 231 22.85 -5.37 -6.58
CA THR A 231 24.27 -5.10 -6.89
C THR A 231 24.61 -3.62 -6.99
N ASP A 232 23.60 -2.75 -7.10
CA ASP A 232 23.76 -1.33 -7.34
C ASP A 232 23.75 -0.48 -6.05
N LYS A 233 23.69 -1.11 -4.88
CA LYS A 233 23.82 -0.46 -3.57
C LYS A 233 24.72 -1.26 -2.63
N PRO A 234 25.30 -0.63 -1.59
CA PRO A 234 25.99 -1.36 -0.52
C PRO A 234 25.08 -2.43 0.09
N ASN A 235 25.67 -3.57 0.42
CA ASN A 235 24.96 -4.66 1.07
C ASN A 235 24.48 -4.22 2.48
N PRO A 236 23.19 -4.36 2.81
CA PRO A 236 22.66 -3.94 4.10
C PRO A 236 23.22 -4.75 5.28
N ASP A 237 23.68 -5.99 5.04
CA ASP A 237 24.25 -6.87 6.06
C ASP A 237 25.77 -6.68 6.23
N GLY A 238 26.39 -5.73 5.51
CA GLY A 238 27.82 -5.43 5.62
C GLY A 238 28.75 -6.52 5.08
N VAL A 239 28.22 -7.45 4.27
CA VAL A 239 28.99 -8.50 3.58
C VAL A 239 29.17 -8.18 2.11
N ASP A 240 29.92 -9.00 1.37
CA ASP A 240 30.01 -8.91 -0.08
C ASP A 240 28.66 -9.22 -0.75
N THR A 241 28.35 -8.50 -1.82
CA THR A 241 27.22 -8.81 -2.70
C THR A 241 27.71 -9.62 -3.89
N TRP A 242 27.06 -10.74 -4.18
CA TRP A 242 27.38 -11.58 -5.32
C TRP A 242 26.78 -11.02 -6.61
N ASP A 243 27.62 -10.88 -7.63
CA ASP A 243 27.20 -10.54 -8.98
C ASP A 243 26.51 -11.75 -9.67
N GLU A 244 25.95 -11.50 -10.86
CA GLU A 244 25.19 -12.50 -11.61
C GLU A 244 26.05 -13.73 -11.95
N ASN A 245 27.35 -13.53 -12.22
CA ASN A 245 28.28 -14.62 -12.56
C ASN A 245 28.57 -15.49 -11.34
N ARG A 246 28.78 -14.88 -10.17
CA ARG A 246 29.00 -15.58 -8.91
C ARG A 246 27.78 -16.42 -8.55
N VAL A 247 26.57 -15.88 -8.67
CA VAL A 247 25.31 -16.62 -8.47
C VAL A 247 25.22 -17.83 -9.41
N LYS A 248 25.50 -17.65 -10.70
CA LYS A 248 25.49 -18.75 -11.68
C LYS A 248 26.53 -19.83 -11.36
N ASN A 249 27.71 -19.45 -10.89
CA ASN A 249 28.77 -20.38 -10.50
C ASN A 249 28.35 -21.21 -9.27
N GLU A 250 27.72 -20.58 -8.28
CA GLU A 250 27.20 -21.26 -7.08
C GLU A 250 26.03 -22.21 -7.39
N LEU A 251 25.18 -21.86 -8.37
CA LEU A 251 24.17 -22.78 -8.87
C LEU A 251 24.80 -23.98 -9.58
N SER A 252 25.81 -23.72 -10.43
CA SER A 252 26.50 -24.76 -11.19
C SER A 252 27.25 -25.75 -10.29
N SER A 253 27.90 -25.26 -9.22
CA SER A 253 28.58 -26.11 -8.23
C SER A 253 27.61 -27.02 -7.45
N ARG A 254 26.31 -26.68 -7.45
CA ARG A 254 25.21 -27.46 -6.85
C ARG A 254 24.44 -28.30 -7.89
N GLY A 255 24.89 -28.35 -9.13
CA GLY A 255 24.22 -29.09 -10.21
C GLY A 255 22.89 -28.47 -10.66
N ILE A 256 22.65 -27.19 -10.35
CA ILE A 256 21.42 -26.49 -10.72
C ILE A 256 21.69 -25.66 -11.99
N THR A 257 20.93 -25.93 -13.04
CA THR A 257 21.03 -25.17 -14.30
C THR A 257 20.49 -23.75 -14.09
N SER A 258 21.34 -22.74 -14.25
CA SER A 258 20.94 -21.33 -14.19
C SER A 258 20.23 -20.84 -15.46
N PHE A 259 19.51 -19.73 -15.34
CA PHE A 259 19.02 -18.95 -16.48
C PHE A 259 20.11 -18.02 -16.99
N ASN A 260 20.24 -17.94 -18.32
CA ASN A 260 21.12 -16.97 -18.96
C ASN A 260 20.39 -15.69 -19.38
N SER A 261 19.17 -15.85 -19.89
CA SER A 261 18.24 -14.82 -20.31
C SER A 261 16.83 -15.39 -20.20
N VAL A 262 15.81 -14.54 -20.18
CA VAL A 262 14.40 -14.93 -20.05
C VAL A 262 13.62 -14.59 -21.29
N SER A 263 12.90 -15.56 -21.86
CA SER A 263 12.12 -15.35 -23.07
C SER A 263 10.63 -15.16 -22.81
N ASN A 264 10.11 -15.87 -21.81
CA ASN A 264 8.71 -15.97 -21.49
C ASN A 264 8.48 -15.95 -19.98
N VAL A 265 7.49 -15.16 -19.56
CA VAL A 265 7.02 -15.11 -18.18
C VAL A 265 5.50 -15.14 -18.19
N SER A 266 4.94 -15.95 -17.29
CA SER A 266 3.49 -16.00 -17.05
C SER A 266 3.20 -16.04 -15.57
N ILE A 267 2.02 -15.58 -15.19
CA ILE A 267 1.59 -15.54 -13.79
C ILE A 267 0.34 -16.38 -13.57
N GLY A 268 0.30 -17.06 -12.43
CA GLY A 268 -0.92 -17.56 -11.82
C GLY A 268 -1.35 -16.58 -10.72
N ALA A 269 -2.65 -16.30 -10.65
CA ALA A 269 -3.21 -15.43 -9.64
C ALA A 269 -4.51 -16.01 -9.07
N ASP A 270 -4.68 -15.84 -7.76
CA ASP A 270 -5.94 -16.01 -7.07
C ASP A 270 -6.63 -14.64 -6.97
N PHE A 271 -7.59 -14.41 -7.86
CA PHE A 271 -8.42 -13.20 -7.87
C PHE A 271 -9.47 -13.18 -6.75
N GLY A 272 -9.70 -14.29 -6.05
CA GLY A 272 -10.54 -14.30 -4.85
C GLY A 272 -9.85 -13.63 -3.66
N SER A 273 -8.54 -13.80 -3.53
CA SER A 273 -7.74 -13.18 -2.47
C SER A 273 -6.88 -12.00 -2.92
N GLY A 274 -6.82 -11.72 -4.22
CA GLY A 274 -5.99 -10.66 -4.80
C GLY A 274 -4.50 -10.95 -4.72
N ARG A 275 -4.07 -12.18 -5.03
CA ARG A 275 -2.67 -12.58 -4.86
C ARG A 275 -2.11 -13.26 -6.10
N THR A 276 -0.90 -12.88 -6.48
CA THR A 276 -0.11 -13.67 -7.42
C THR A 276 0.35 -14.94 -6.70
N THR A 277 -0.08 -16.10 -7.17
CA THR A 277 0.24 -17.40 -6.56
C THR A 277 1.50 -18.01 -7.15
N THR A 278 1.74 -17.77 -8.44
CA THR A 278 2.85 -18.41 -9.15
C THR A 278 3.42 -17.48 -10.20
N VAL A 279 4.74 -17.46 -10.33
CA VAL A 279 5.45 -16.84 -11.45
C VAL A 279 6.18 -17.95 -12.20
N THR A 280 5.90 -18.13 -13.48
CA THR A 280 6.53 -19.16 -14.31
C THR A 280 7.44 -18.50 -15.34
N ILE A 281 8.73 -18.80 -15.27
CA ILE A 281 9.80 -18.23 -16.11
C ILE A 281 10.41 -19.36 -16.94
N ASP A 282 10.27 -19.27 -18.27
CA ASP A 282 10.73 -20.27 -19.23
C ASP A 282 10.44 -21.73 -18.78
N GLY A 283 9.23 -21.96 -18.27
CA GLY A 283 8.73 -23.27 -17.85
C GLY A 283 9.06 -23.69 -16.40
N ARG A 284 9.79 -22.89 -15.63
CA ARG A 284 10.02 -23.15 -14.19
C ARG A 284 9.14 -22.26 -13.33
N SER A 285 8.45 -22.85 -12.37
CA SER A 285 7.50 -22.16 -11.50
C SER A 285 8.11 -21.77 -10.15
N PHE A 286 7.81 -20.55 -9.72
CA PHE A 286 8.17 -19.96 -8.45
C PHE A 286 6.90 -19.59 -7.68
N ASP A 287 6.91 -19.77 -6.36
CA ASP A 287 5.86 -19.21 -5.51
C ASP A 287 5.83 -17.67 -5.67
N GLY A 288 4.62 -17.09 -5.76
CA GLY A 288 4.46 -15.66 -6.01
C GLY A 288 4.97 -14.77 -4.88
N GLN A 289 4.85 -15.21 -3.63
CA GLN A 289 5.35 -14.47 -2.47
C GLN A 289 6.87 -14.57 -2.38
N ASP A 290 7.45 -15.73 -2.67
CA ASP A 290 8.90 -15.88 -2.79
C ASP A 290 9.44 -14.98 -3.91
N PHE A 291 8.82 -15.03 -5.10
CA PHE A 291 9.24 -14.20 -6.23
C PHE A 291 9.20 -12.72 -5.87
N LYS A 292 8.10 -12.23 -5.27
CA LYS A 292 8.00 -10.85 -4.79
C LYS A 292 9.11 -10.49 -3.81
N SER A 293 9.39 -11.36 -2.83
CA SER A 293 10.41 -11.13 -1.80
C SER A 293 11.80 -10.98 -2.41
N TYR A 294 12.19 -11.93 -3.27
CA TYR A 294 13.50 -11.90 -3.92
C TYR A 294 13.59 -10.86 -5.04
N PHE A 295 12.49 -10.53 -5.71
CA PHE A 295 12.42 -9.38 -6.60
C PHE A 295 12.79 -8.12 -5.82
N ASN A 296 12.12 -7.83 -4.71
CA ASN A 296 12.39 -6.62 -3.91
C ASN A 296 13.79 -6.63 -3.26
N LEU A 297 14.37 -7.81 -3.02
CA LEU A 297 15.74 -7.95 -2.53
C LEU A 297 16.78 -7.63 -3.62
N ARG A 298 16.53 -8.08 -4.86
CA ARG A 298 17.55 -8.16 -5.91
C ARG A 298 17.38 -7.15 -7.05
N SER A 299 16.16 -6.68 -7.30
CA SER A 299 15.86 -5.81 -8.45
C SER A 299 16.67 -4.51 -8.39
N PRO A 300 17.21 -4.03 -9.52
CA PRO A 300 17.97 -2.78 -9.55
C PRO A 300 17.14 -1.56 -9.14
N SER A 301 17.83 -0.56 -8.61
CA SER A 301 17.34 0.79 -8.34
C SER A 301 16.29 0.84 -7.21
N ASN A 302 15.20 1.59 -7.38
CA ASN A 302 14.10 1.71 -6.42
C ASN A 302 12.81 1.06 -6.96
N ILE A 303 12.95 0.07 -7.85
CA ILE A 303 11.81 -0.70 -8.34
C ILE A 303 11.41 -1.68 -7.26
N GLN A 304 10.11 -1.80 -7.06
CA GLN A 304 9.57 -2.69 -6.05
C GLN A 304 8.17 -3.15 -6.43
N ILE A 305 7.90 -4.42 -6.14
CA ILE A 305 6.54 -4.93 -6.08
C ILE A 305 5.98 -4.58 -4.70
N VAL A 306 5.03 -3.64 -4.67
CA VAL A 306 4.41 -3.17 -3.42
C VAL A 306 3.23 -4.04 -3.00
N GLY A 307 2.38 -4.43 -3.95
CA GLY A 307 1.16 -5.21 -3.74
C GLY A 307 1.37 -6.72 -3.77
N PRO A 308 0.45 -7.52 -3.22
CA PRO A 308 0.50 -8.99 -3.35
C PRO A 308 -0.07 -9.50 -4.68
N LEU A 309 -0.90 -8.71 -5.37
CA LEU A 309 -1.26 -8.93 -6.77
C LEU A 309 -0.34 -8.10 -7.67
N PHE A 310 0.34 -8.76 -8.58
CA PHE A 310 1.17 -8.13 -9.60
C PHE A 310 1.20 -9.01 -10.86
N ASN A 311 1.47 -8.40 -12.00
CA ASN A 311 1.63 -9.05 -13.29
C ASN A 311 3.00 -8.69 -13.84
N ILE A 312 3.39 -9.40 -14.90
CA ILE A 312 4.59 -9.16 -15.65
C ILE A 312 4.16 -8.92 -17.09
N GLU A 313 4.50 -7.74 -17.59
CA GLU A 313 4.24 -7.36 -18.98
C GLU A 313 5.54 -7.45 -19.79
N LYS A 314 5.40 -7.57 -21.11
CA LYS A 314 6.51 -7.57 -22.05
C LYS A 314 6.31 -6.41 -23.01
N ARG A 315 7.36 -5.60 -23.16
CA ARG A 315 7.42 -4.48 -24.10
C ARG A 315 8.26 -4.84 -25.31
#